data_AF-C3J7M8-F1
#
_entry.id   AF-C3J7M8-F1
#
_cell.length_a   1.000
_cell.length_b   1.000
_cell.length_c   1.000
_cell.angle_alpha   90.00
_cell.angle_beta   90.00
_cell.angle_gamma   90.00
#
_symmetry.space_group_name_H-M   'P 1'
#
loop_
_entity.id
_entity.type
_entity.pdbx_description
1 polymer ?
#
loop_
_entity_poly.entity_id
_entity_poly.type
_entity_poly.pdbx_seq_one_letter_code
_entity_poly.pdbx_strand_id
1 'polypeptide(L)'
;MYDTDIADCYGSMYTHSIAWAVETRSIAKKQKNANLLGNKIDKHIRDMQRGQTNGIPQRSVLMDFIAEMVLGYIDEELSERIKENKIVDYKVLRYRDDYKVFVKNSSDGEMILRLLSEVIMPYGLKLNSSKTRENRNIISSAVKPDKLSWFQLNQSNLTLQKQFLLIHQHSLEYPNSGSVVRALTELNKGISDKEMSIQIISITVDIMLHNPKSIPVCCSIISKILKGFDDDTMRSISGKIYQCLMDTSNSGFAQIWMQRMLERRRSDFQFEETLCKIVRGDNTNMWNSTWISRRVFKRKIDSKRIFDNNLFAGMDDVIKDKEVSLFIHSL
;
A
#
# COMPACT_ATOMS: atom_id res chain seq x y z
N MET A 1 -21.52 -16.08 5.99
CA MET A 1 -21.03 -14.77 5.52
C MET A 1 -20.16 -15.02 4.32
N TYR A 2 -20.30 -14.25 3.25
CA TYR A 2 -19.40 -14.33 2.10
C TYR A 2 -18.50 -13.12 2.07
N ASP A 3 -17.20 -13.35 1.89
CA ASP A 3 -16.23 -12.30 1.55
C ASP A 3 -15.94 -12.38 0.05
N THR A 4 -15.88 -11.25 -0.63
CA THR A 4 -15.39 -11.16 -2.02
C THR A 4 -14.85 -9.75 -2.26
N ASP A 5 -13.99 -9.57 -3.26
CA ASP A 5 -13.51 -8.28 -3.74
C ASP A 5 -13.58 -8.20 -5.26
N ILE A 6 -13.58 -6.98 -5.79
CA ILE A 6 -13.49 -6.73 -7.22
C ILE A 6 -12.00 -6.82 -7.64
N ALA A 7 -11.71 -7.71 -8.59
CA ALA A 7 -10.34 -7.88 -9.07
C ALA A 7 -9.91 -6.68 -9.92
N ASP A 8 -8.75 -6.09 -9.61
CA ASP A 8 -8.18 -4.94 -10.32
C ASP A 8 -9.22 -3.82 -10.56
N CYS A 9 -9.94 -3.43 -9.51
CA CYS A 9 -11.07 -2.51 -9.59
C CYS A 9 -10.77 -1.24 -10.40
N TYR A 10 -9.69 -0.53 -10.05
CA TYR A 10 -9.32 0.72 -10.75
C TYR A 10 -8.82 0.46 -12.17
N GLY A 11 -8.03 -0.60 -12.41
CA GLY A 11 -7.47 -0.89 -13.73
C GLY A 11 -8.49 -1.46 -14.73
N SER A 12 -9.54 -2.09 -14.23
CA SER A 12 -10.58 -2.73 -15.05
C SER A 12 -11.83 -1.88 -15.26
N MET A 13 -12.01 -0.78 -14.52
CA MET A 13 -13.19 0.06 -14.60
C MET A 13 -13.41 0.67 -15.98
N TYR A 14 -14.57 0.44 -16.58
CA TYR A 14 -14.94 0.99 -17.87
C TYR A 14 -15.26 2.49 -17.73
N THR A 15 -14.50 3.37 -18.39
CA THR A 15 -14.58 4.82 -18.14
C THR A 15 -15.94 5.43 -18.49
N HIS A 16 -16.64 4.88 -19.48
CA HIS A 16 -18.00 5.32 -19.83
C HIS A 16 -19.03 5.02 -18.74
N SER A 17 -18.74 4.12 -17.81
CA SER A 17 -19.61 3.89 -16.65
C SER A 17 -19.70 5.08 -15.70
N ILE A 18 -18.75 6.01 -15.77
CA ILE A 18 -18.80 7.28 -15.03
C ILE A 18 -20.03 8.08 -15.46
N ALA A 19 -20.33 8.13 -16.76
CA ALA A 19 -21.55 8.76 -17.26
C ALA A 19 -22.82 8.01 -16.85
N TRP A 20 -22.74 6.68 -16.68
CA TRP A 20 -23.88 5.91 -16.17
C TRP A 20 -24.16 6.26 -14.72
N ALA A 21 -23.13 6.42 -13.90
CA ALA A 21 -23.28 6.79 -12.50
C ALA A 21 -23.75 8.23 -12.30
N VAL A 22 -23.35 9.16 -13.17
CA VAL A 22 -23.73 10.58 -13.06
C VAL A 22 -25.13 10.85 -13.63
N GLU A 23 -25.44 10.30 -14.81
CA GLU A 23 -26.67 10.63 -15.54
C GLU A 23 -27.66 9.46 -15.68
N THR A 24 -27.36 8.26 -15.18
CA THR A 24 -28.00 6.97 -15.52
C THR A 24 -27.63 6.44 -16.90
N ARG A 25 -27.58 5.11 -17.00
CA ARG A 25 -27.27 4.40 -18.25
C ARG A 25 -28.21 4.75 -19.41
N SER A 26 -29.48 5.04 -19.12
CA SER A 26 -30.49 5.38 -20.11
C SER A 26 -30.21 6.74 -20.77
N ILE A 27 -29.94 7.76 -19.96
CA ILE A 27 -29.66 9.12 -20.46
C ILE A 27 -28.33 9.14 -21.20
N ALA A 28 -27.28 8.52 -20.64
CA ALA A 28 -25.96 8.44 -21.26
C ALA A 28 -25.99 7.78 -22.65
N LYS A 29 -26.83 6.76 -22.86
CA LYS A 29 -27.00 6.11 -24.17
C LYS A 29 -27.78 6.96 -25.19
N LYS A 30 -28.78 7.71 -24.74
CA LYS A 30 -29.63 8.57 -25.61
C LYS A 30 -28.92 9.86 -26.01
N GLN A 31 -28.18 10.46 -25.08
CA GLN A 31 -27.50 11.74 -25.29
C GLN A 31 -25.99 11.54 -25.35
N LYS A 32 -25.50 11.13 -26.53
CA LYS A 32 -24.06 11.00 -26.81
C LYS A 32 -23.31 12.34 -26.88
N ASN A 33 -24.00 13.47 -26.73
CA ASN A 33 -23.38 14.78 -26.79
C ASN A 33 -22.43 15.00 -25.61
N ALA A 34 -21.27 15.58 -25.89
CA ALA A 34 -20.19 15.85 -24.94
C ALA A 34 -20.52 16.91 -23.87
N ASN A 35 -21.75 17.41 -23.80
CA ASN A 35 -22.14 18.46 -22.87
C ASN A 35 -22.50 17.93 -21.47
N LEU A 36 -22.85 16.66 -21.34
CA LEU A 36 -23.11 16.01 -20.05
C LEU A 36 -21.85 15.95 -19.19
N LEU A 37 -22.02 16.04 -17.87
CA LEU A 37 -20.91 16.13 -16.92
C LEU A 37 -20.11 14.83 -16.91
N GLY A 38 -20.77 13.68 -16.83
CA GLY A 38 -20.14 12.37 -16.85
C GLY A 38 -19.35 12.11 -18.13
N ASN A 39 -19.89 12.53 -19.28
CA ASN A 39 -19.17 12.46 -20.56
C ASN A 39 -17.91 13.34 -20.60
N LYS A 40 -17.93 14.51 -19.95
CA LYS A 40 -16.75 15.38 -19.82
C LYS A 40 -15.69 14.75 -18.93
N ILE A 41 -16.10 14.16 -17.80
CA ILE A 41 -15.19 13.48 -16.88
C ILE A 41 -14.57 12.25 -17.56
N ASP A 42 -15.38 11.40 -18.19
CA ASP A 42 -14.93 10.26 -18.99
C ASP A 42 -13.89 10.70 -20.01
N LYS A 43 -14.18 11.73 -20.82
CA LYS A 43 -13.26 12.25 -21.82
C LYS A 43 -11.90 12.62 -21.21
N HIS A 44 -11.88 13.36 -20.11
CA HIS A 44 -10.63 13.75 -19.46
C HIS A 44 -9.83 12.54 -18.94
N ILE A 45 -10.50 11.54 -18.38
CA ILE A 45 -9.84 10.31 -17.91
C ILE A 45 -9.26 9.52 -19.09
N ARG A 46 -10.02 9.38 -20.19
CA ARG A 46 -9.51 8.74 -21.41
C ARG A 46 -8.33 9.49 -22.01
N ASP A 47 -8.38 10.83 -22.01
CA ASP A 47 -7.26 11.67 -22.47
C ASP A 47 -5.99 11.43 -21.62
N MET A 48 -6.13 11.21 -20.30
CA MET A 48 -5.02 10.82 -19.42
C MET A 48 -4.46 9.43 -19.72
N GLN A 49 -5.22 8.58 -20.41
CA GLN A 49 -4.89 7.19 -20.71
C GLN A 49 -4.71 6.94 -22.22
N ARG A 50 -4.31 7.95 -22.98
CA ARG A 50 -4.07 7.83 -24.44
C ARG A 50 -5.30 7.32 -25.21
N GLY A 51 -6.50 7.71 -24.77
CA GLY A 51 -7.76 7.36 -25.39
C GLY A 51 -8.32 5.98 -24.99
N GLN A 52 -7.65 5.24 -24.11
CA GLN A 52 -8.16 3.96 -23.60
C GLN A 52 -9.44 4.17 -22.79
N THR A 53 -10.37 3.21 -22.89
CA THR A 53 -11.68 3.25 -22.23
C THR A 53 -11.77 2.38 -20.99
N ASN A 54 -10.68 1.72 -20.60
CA ASN A 54 -10.62 0.83 -19.45
C ASN A 54 -9.54 1.32 -18.51
N GLY A 55 -9.89 1.36 -17.23
CA GLY A 55 -9.05 1.84 -16.16
C GLY A 55 -9.36 3.28 -15.77
N ILE A 56 -9.10 3.62 -14.52
CA ILE A 56 -9.01 4.99 -14.01
C ILE A 56 -7.65 5.16 -13.29
N PRO A 57 -7.07 6.37 -13.26
CA PRO A 57 -5.84 6.62 -12.52
C PRO A 57 -5.98 6.25 -11.04
N GLN A 58 -4.91 5.72 -10.44
CA GLN A 58 -4.90 5.28 -9.04
C GLN A 58 -4.23 6.31 -8.12
N ARG A 59 -4.40 6.14 -6.80
CA ARG A 59 -3.71 6.90 -5.74
C ARG A 59 -4.03 8.41 -5.73
N SER A 60 -5.27 8.76 -6.05
CA SER A 60 -5.77 10.12 -5.97
C SER A 60 -7.14 10.12 -5.31
N VAL A 61 -7.34 10.99 -4.30
CA VAL A 61 -8.63 11.16 -3.62
C VAL A 61 -9.76 11.49 -4.60
N LEU A 62 -9.44 12.20 -5.70
CA LEU A 62 -10.42 12.47 -6.75
C LEU A 62 -10.83 11.20 -7.48
N MET A 63 -9.88 10.32 -7.80
CA MET A 63 -10.17 9.06 -8.50
C MET A 63 -10.87 8.07 -7.59
N ASP A 64 -10.51 8.04 -6.31
CA ASP A 64 -11.22 7.33 -5.27
C ASP A 64 -12.69 7.74 -5.21
N PHE A 65 -12.99 9.04 -5.29
CA PHE A 65 -14.36 9.55 -5.33
C PHE A 65 -15.10 9.10 -6.60
N ILE A 66 -14.45 9.18 -7.77
CA ILE A 66 -15.03 8.70 -9.03
C ILE A 66 -15.34 7.20 -8.97
N ALA A 67 -14.43 6.39 -8.42
CA ALA A 67 -14.65 4.97 -8.23
C ALA A 67 -15.87 4.72 -7.31
N GLU A 68 -15.98 5.43 -6.20
CA GLU A 68 -17.13 5.31 -5.29
C GLU A 68 -18.45 5.72 -5.94
N MET A 69 -18.47 6.71 -6.84
CA MET A 69 -19.68 7.06 -7.59
C MET A 69 -20.15 5.89 -8.45
N VAL A 70 -19.23 5.25 -9.19
CA VAL A 70 -19.55 4.10 -10.04
C VAL A 70 -19.97 2.90 -9.20
N LEU A 71 -19.24 2.59 -8.13
CA LEU A 71 -19.57 1.47 -7.24
C LEU A 71 -20.88 1.70 -6.48
N GLY A 72 -21.19 2.94 -6.09
CA GLY A 72 -22.47 3.28 -5.47
C GLY A 72 -23.66 3.08 -6.43
N TYR A 73 -23.49 3.43 -7.70
CA TYR A 73 -24.50 3.16 -8.73
C TYR A 73 -24.69 1.65 -8.98
N ILE A 74 -23.59 0.88 -8.96
CA ILE A 74 -23.63 -0.60 -8.99
C ILE A 74 -24.39 -1.16 -7.78
N ASP A 75 -24.18 -0.61 -6.58
CA ASP A 75 -24.83 -1.07 -5.35
C ASP A 75 -26.36 -0.83 -5.41
N GLU A 76 -26.80 0.26 -6.05
CA GLU A 76 -28.21 0.54 -6.33
C GLU A 76 -28.80 -0.50 -7.29
N GLU A 77 -28.14 -0.77 -8.43
CA GLU A 77 -28.57 -1.81 -9.38
C GLU A 77 -28.62 -3.19 -8.73
N LEU A 78 -27.62 -3.54 -7.90
CA LEU A 78 -27.61 -4.79 -7.15
C LEU A 78 -28.80 -4.87 -6.17
N SER A 79 -29.09 -3.79 -5.46
CA SER A 79 -30.19 -3.74 -4.48
C SER A 79 -31.55 -4.00 -5.15
N GLU A 80 -31.75 -3.49 -6.37
CA GLU A 80 -32.94 -3.77 -7.18
C GLU A 80 -33.02 -5.24 -7.57
N ARG A 81 -31.93 -5.81 -8.11
CA ARG A 81 -31.87 -7.24 -8.49
C ARG A 81 -32.12 -8.17 -7.32
N ILE A 82 -31.62 -7.85 -6.14
CA ILE A 82 -31.85 -8.68 -4.94
C ILE A 82 -33.33 -8.64 -4.54
N LYS A 83 -33.98 -7.47 -4.61
CA LYS A 83 -35.44 -7.33 -4.35
C LYS A 83 -36.28 -8.11 -5.35
N GLU A 84 -35.95 -8.06 -6.64
CA GLU A 84 -36.63 -8.84 -7.70
C GLU A 84 -36.58 -10.35 -7.44
N ASN A 85 -35.47 -10.83 -6.86
CA ASN A 85 -35.28 -12.22 -6.48
C ASN A 85 -35.84 -12.57 -5.08
N LYS A 86 -36.57 -11.64 -4.45
CA LYS A 86 -37.29 -11.83 -3.18
C LYS A 86 -36.40 -12.27 -2.00
N ILE A 87 -35.12 -11.88 -2.00
CA ILE A 87 -34.22 -12.14 -0.87
C ILE A 87 -34.41 -11.02 0.15
N VAL A 88 -34.79 -11.37 1.38
CA VAL A 88 -35.19 -10.39 2.41
C VAL A 88 -34.17 -10.32 3.55
N ASP A 89 -33.71 -11.46 4.05
CA ASP A 89 -32.88 -11.57 5.25
C ASP A 89 -31.38 -11.50 4.93
N TYR A 90 -30.93 -10.34 4.46
CA TYR A 90 -29.53 -10.12 4.13
C TYR A 90 -29.01 -8.74 4.57
N LYS A 91 -27.68 -8.63 4.67
CA LYS A 91 -26.96 -7.36 4.81
C LYS A 91 -25.70 -7.41 3.96
N VAL A 92 -25.56 -6.45 3.05
CA VAL A 92 -24.30 -6.23 2.32
C VAL A 92 -23.59 -5.05 2.95
N LEU A 93 -22.30 -5.21 3.24
CA LEU A 93 -21.39 -4.14 3.60
C LEU A 93 -20.31 -4.06 2.51
N ARG A 94 -20.08 -2.86 1.99
CA ARG A 94 -18.98 -2.59 1.05
C ARG A 94 -18.00 -1.61 1.66
N TYR A 95 -16.72 -1.89 1.53
CA TYR A 95 -15.65 -0.95 1.79
C TYR A 95 -14.73 -0.93 0.56
N ARG A 96 -14.78 0.16 -0.22
CA ARG A 96 -14.11 0.23 -1.52
C ARG A 96 -14.55 -0.93 -2.42
N ASP A 97 -13.62 -1.74 -2.88
CA ASP A 97 -13.82 -2.93 -3.70
C ASP A 97 -14.12 -4.21 -2.90
N ASP A 98 -13.98 -4.19 -1.57
CA ASP A 98 -14.28 -5.32 -0.69
C ASP A 98 -15.79 -5.38 -0.34
N TYR A 99 -16.42 -6.53 -0.56
CA TYR A 99 -17.80 -6.83 -0.20
C TYR A 99 -17.88 -7.91 0.88
N LYS A 100 -18.79 -7.69 1.84
CA LYS A 100 -19.21 -8.69 2.83
C LYS A 100 -20.71 -8.89 2.77
N VAL A 101 -21.14 -10.11 2.47
CA VAL A 101 -22.54 -10.49 2.33
C VAL A 101 -22.94 -11.38 3.51
N PHE A 102 -23.81 -10.87 4.38
CA PHE A 102 -24.39 -11.59 5.50
C PHE A 102 -25.78 -12.06 5.12
N VAL A 103 -26.04 -13.35 5.30
CA VAL A 103 -27.29 -14.04 4.95
C VAL A 103 -27.58 -15.12 5.98
N LYS A 104 -28.85 -15.52 6.13
CA LYS A 104 -29.26 -16.62 7.02
C LYS A 104 -29.02 -18.01 6.42
N ASN A 105 -29.05 -18.15 5.10
CA ASN A 105 -28.83 -19.41 4.40
C ASN A 105 -27.82 -19.26 3.25
N SER A 106 -27.18 -20.36 2.86
CA SER A 106 -26.12 -20.39 1.83
C SER A 106 -26.65 -19.98 0.45
N SER A 107 -27.85 -20.47 0.10
CA SER A 107 -28.49 -20.25 -1.20
C SER A 107 -28.67 -18.76 -1.51
N ASP A 108 -29.13 -17.97 -0.54
CA ASP A 108 -29.28 -16.52 -0.69
C ASP A 108 -27.94 -15.82 -0.92
N GLY A 109 -26.88 -16.27 -0.23
CA GLY A 109 -25.55 -15.69 -0.39
C GLY A 109 -24.92 -15.99 -1.75
N GLU A 110 -25.01 -17.25 -2.20
CA GLU A 110 -24.59 -17.66 -3.54
C GLU A 110 -25.36 -16.91 -4.62
N MET A 111 -26.66 -16.73 -4.42
CA MET A 111 -27.51 -15.96 -5.32
C MET A 111 -27.09 -14.49 -5.38
N ILE A 112 -26.86 -13.84 -4.23
CA ILE A 112 -26.38 -12.45 -4.19
C ILE A 112 -25.01 -12.32 -4.88
N LEU A 113 -24.08 -13.26 -4.66
CA LEU A 113 -22.78 -13.24 -5.34
C LEU A 113 -22.92 -13.38 -6.86
N ARG A 114 -23.83 -14.26 -7.33
CA ARG A 114 -24.14 -14.40 -8.76
C ARG A 114 -24.69 -13.09 -9.33
N LEU A 115 -25.67 -12.49 -8.65
CA LEU A 115 -26.26 -11.21 -9.06
C LEU A 115 -25.22 -10.09 -9.09
N LEU A 116 -24.36 -10.00 -8.08
CA LEU A 116 -23.26 -9.05 -8.04
C LEU A 116 -22.33 -9.24 -9.25
N SER A 117 -21.91 -10.47 -9.54
CA SER A 117 -21.07 -10.79 -10.69
C SER A 117 -21.71 -10.35 -12.03
N GLU A 118 -23.02 -10.55 -12.18
CA GLU A 118 -23.77 -10.13 -13.36
C GLU A 118 -23.90 -8.60 -13.47
N VAL A 119 -24.15 -7.92 -12.35
CA VAL A 119 -24.33 -6.45 -12.31
C VAL A 119 -23.01 -5.72 -12.60
N ILE A 120 -21.87 -6.20 -12.10
CA ILE A 120 -20.58 -5.51 -12.28
C ILE A 120 -19.96 -5.74 -13.67
N MET A 121 -20.32 -6.82 -14.37
CA MET A 121 -19.71 -7.20 -15.65
C MET A 121 -19.80 -6.11 -16.74
N PRO A 122 -20.93 -5.40 -16.95
CA PRO A 122 -21.02 -4.30 -17.90
C PRO A 122 -20.09 -3.11 -17.60
N TYR A 123 -19.59 -3.01 -16.37
CA TYR A 123 -18.68 -1.95 -15.91
C TYR A 123 -17.21 -2.32 -16.14
N GLY A 124 -16.93 -3.45 -16.80
CA GLY A 124 -15.57 -3.99 -16.99
C GLY A 124 -15.01 -4.69 -15.76
N LEU A 125 -15.82 -4.81 -14.69
CA LEU A 125 -15.39 -5.34 -13.40
C LEU A 125 -15.71 -6.84 -13.29
N LYS A 126 -14.97 -7.52 -12.41
CA LYS A 126 -15.16 -8.95 -12.11
C LYS A 126 -14.84 -9.24 -10.67
N LEU A 127 -15.49 -10.25 -10.09
CA LEU A 127 -15.14 -10.73 -8.76
C LEU A 127 -13.82 -11.48 -8.79
N ASN A 128 -13.06 -11.36 -7.72
CA ASN A 128 -11.83 -12.12 -7.52
C ASN A 128 -12.17 -13.49 -6.92
N SER A 129 -12.20 -14.51 -7.76
CA SER A 129 -12.52 -15.89 -7.33
C SER A 129 -11.56 -16.41 -6.24
N SER A 130 -10.28 -16.03 -6.27
CA SER A 130 -9.28 -16.49 -5.29
C SER A 130 -9.52 -15.98 -3.87
N LYS A 131 -10.21 -14.84 -3.72
CA LYS A 131 -10.56 -14.23 -2.44
C LYS A 131 -12.04 -14.40 -2.09
N THR A 132 -12.84 -14.93 -3.01
CA THR A 132 -14.26 -15.19 -2.79
C THR A 132 -14.42 -16.46 -1.96
N ARG A 133 -15.00 -16.34 -0.76
CA ARG A 133 -15.16 -17.49 0.15
C ARG A 133 -16.42 -17.41 0.99
N GLU A 134 -17.00 -18.57 1.27
CA GLU A 134 -18.00 -18.74 2.32
C GLU A 134 -17.29 -18.90 3.67
N ASN A 135 -17.66 -18.07 4.64
CA ASN A 135 -17.24 -18.17 6.03
C ASN A 135 -18.42 -18.50 6.92
N ARG A 136 -18.33 -19.64 7.61
CA ARG A 136 -19.31 -20.07 8.63
C ARG A 136 -19.01 -19.51 10.02
N ASN A 137 -17.73 -19.30 10.34
CA ASN A 137 -17.30 -18.66 11.58
C ASN A 137 -16.97 -17.18 11.33
N ILE A 138 -17.88 -16.29 11.71
CA ILE A 138 -17.77 -14.85 11.46
C ILE A 138 -16.62 -14.23 12.29
N ILE A 139 -16.39 -14.73 13.50
CA ILE A 139 -15.38 -14.16 14.40
C ILE A 139 -13.98 -14.46 13.88
N SER A 140 -13.68 -15.72 13.58
CA SER A 140 -12.34 -16.08 13.10
C SER A 140 -12.04 -15.50 11.72
N SER A 141 -13.03 -15.44 10.83
CA SER A 141 -12.87 -14.85 9.49
C SER A 141 -12.75 -13.33 9.48
N ALA A 142 -13.18 -12.64 10.55
CA ALA A 142 -13.01 -11.19 10.66
C ALA A 142 -11.56 -10.78 10.95
N VAL A 143 -10.73 -11.68 11.47
CA VAL A 143 -9.33 -11.41 11.82
C VAL A 143 -8.42 -12.02 10.76
N LYS A 144 -7.47 -11.24 10.25
CA LYS A 144 -6.50 -11.75 9.28
C LYS A 144 -5.62 -12.84 9.91
N PRO A 145 -5.25 -13.89 9.15
CA PRO A 145 -4.45 -15.01 9.67
C PRO A 145 -3.14 -14.58 10.32
N ASP A 146 -2.45 -13.59 9.73
CA ASP A 146 -1.19 -13.06 10.24
C ASP A 146 -1.31 -12.47 11.65
N LYS A 147 -2.46 -11.85 11.96
CA LYS A 147 -2.73 -11.30 13.29
C LYS A 147 -3.04 -12.40 14.31
N LEU A 148 -3.82 -13.41 13.92
CA LEU A 148 -4.16 -14.54 14.80
C LEU A 148 -2.91 -15.34 15.17
N SER A 149 -2.06 -15.65 14.18
CA SER A 149 -0.77 -16.31 14.41
C SER A 149 0.10 -15.49 15.36
N TRP A 150 0.20 -14.17 15.14
CA TRP A 150 0.98 -13.29 16.01
C TRP A 150 0.49 -13.29 17.47
N PHE A 151 -0.82 -13.36 17.71
CA PHE A 151 -1.38 -13.41 19.07
C PHE A 151 -1.04 -14.70 19.83
N GLN A 152 -0.74 -15.78 19.11
CA GLN A 152 -0.38 -17.06 19.73
C GLN A 152 1.09 -17.10 20.18
N LEU A 153 1.94 -16.21 19.67
CA LEU A 153 3.35 -16.17 20.00
C LEU A 153 3.59 -15.56 21.37
N ASN A 154 4.00 -16.39 22.33
CA ASN A 154 4.36 -15.94 23.67
C ASN A 154 5.76 -15.31 23.67
N GLN A 155 5.83 -14.00 23.91
CA GLN A 155 7.09 -13.25 23.99
C GLN A 155 7.59 -13.05 25.42
N SER A 156 6.82 -13.48 26.43
CA SER A 156 7.20 -13.30 27.84
C SER A 156 8.49 -14.04 28.15
N ASN A 157 9.38 -13.39 28.90
CA ASN A 157 10.67 -13.92 29.36
C ASN A 157 11.69 -14.29 28.25
N LEU A 158 11.48 -13.86 27.01
CA LEU A 158 12.46 -14.04 25.94
C LEU A 158 13.49 -12.91 25.94
N THR A 159 14.73 -13.25 25.58
CA THR A 159 15.76 -12.23 25.31
C THR A 159 15.41 -11.47 24.03
N LEU A 160 15.90 -10.23 23.91
CA LEU A 160 15.63 -9.38 22.74
C LEU A 160 15.98 -10.10 21.41
N GLN A 161 17.15 -10.74 21.34
CA GLN A 161 17.54 -11.53 20.16
C GLN A 161 16.53 -12.65 19.82
N LYS A 162 16.01 -13.37 20.83
CA LYS A 162 15.01 -14.42 20.60
C LYS A 162 13.67 -13.83 20.13
N GLN A 163 13.29 -12.66 20.61
CA GLN A 163 12.11 -11.95 20.12
C GLN A 163 12.27 -11.56 18.64
N PHE A 164 13.44 -11.07 18.23
CA PHE A 164 13.76 -10.80 16.82
C PHE A 164 13.71 -12.07 15.95
N LEU A 165 14.21 -13.21 16.45
CA LEU A 165 14.11 -14.49 15.74
C LEU A 165 12.65 -14.95 15.57
N LEU A 166 11.77 -14.74 16.56
CA LEU A 166 10.35 -15.04 16.41
C LEU A 166 9.70 -14.16 15.34
N ILE A 167 10.02 -12.87 15.30
CA ILE A 167 9.52 -11.98 14.25
C ILE A 167 10.04 -12.41 12.89
N HIS A 168 11.31 -12.82 12.80
CA HIS A 168 11.89 -13.32 11.57
C HIS A 168 11.14 -14.54 11.05
N GLN A 169 10.90 -15.55 11.90
CA GLN A 169 10.09 -16.71 11.53
C GLN A 169 8.67 -16.29 11.07
N HIS A 170 8.01 -15.42 11.83
CA HIS A 170 6.68 -14.90 11.46
C HIS A 170 6.69 -14.15 10.12
N SER A 171 7.79 -13.46 9.79
CA SER A 171 7.97 -12.75 8.53
C SER A 171 8.17 -13.67 7.32
N LEU A 172 8.67 -14.89 7.54
CA LEU A 172 8.75 -15.92 6.51
C LEU A 172 7.38 -16.54 6.24
N GLU A 173 6.59 -16.76 7.29
CA GLU A 173 5.23 -17.32 7.18
C GLU A 173 4.22 -16.31 6.60
N TYR A 174 4.33 -15.04 7.01
CA TYR A 174 3.44 -13.95 6.60
C TYR A 174 4.21 -12.76 6.01
N PRO A 175 4.78 -12.92 4.80
CA PRO A 175 5.62 -11.90 4.19
C PRO A 175 4.81 -10.63 3.89
N ASN A 176 5.46 -9.47 4.08
CA ASN A 176 4.88 -8.14 3.87
C ASN A 176 3.56 -7.90 4.63
N SER A 177 3.36 -8.58 5.76
CA SER A 177 2.19 -8.46 6.60
C SER A 177 2.27 -7.25 7.54
N GLY A 178 1.10 -6.78 7.98
CA GLY A 178 1.02 -5.67 8.94
C GLY A 178 1.43 -6.10 10.35
N SER A 179 1.26 -7.37 10.70
CA SER A 179 1.70 -7.92 11.99
C SER A 179 3.23 -7.89 12.14
N VAL A 180 4.00 -8.20 11.10
CA VAL A 180 5.48 -8.06 11.12
C VAL A 180 5.90 -6.61 11.38
N VAL A 181 5.34 -5.66 10.63
CA VAL A 181 5.65 -4.23 10.81
C VAL A 181 5.29 -3.76 12.22
N ARG A 182 4.11 -4.15 12.72
CA ARG A 182 3.68 -3.83 14.09
C ARG A 182 4.62 -4.42 15.13
N ALA A 183 4.98 -5.70 15.00
CA ALA A 183 5.88 -6.40 15.91
C ALA A 183 7.24 -5.71 16.01
N LEU A 184 7.85 -5.40 14.86
CA LEU A 184 9.11 -4.65 14.80
C LEU A 184 8.97 -3.26 15.42
N THR A 185 7.86 -2.57 15.15
CA THR A 185 7.61 -1.23 15.69
C THR A 185 7.53 -1.24 17.21
N GLU A 186 6.84 -2.23 17.81
CA GLU A 186 6.77 -2.35 19.27
C GLU A 186 8.13 -2.73 19.87
N LEU A 187 8.87 -3.68 19.28
CA LEU A 187 10.22 -3.98 19.76
C LEU A 187 11.17 -2.79 19.64
N ASN A 188 11.09 -2.03 18.54
CA ASN A 188 11.94 -0.87 18.30
C ASN A 188 11.85 0.17 19.42
N LYS A 189 10.67 0.36 20.03
CA LYS A 189 10.48 1.28 21.16
C LYS A 189 11.23 0.83 22.43
N GLY A 190 11.43 -0.48 22.60
CA GLY A 190 12.07 -1.07 23.78
C GLY A 190 13.58 -1.30 23.64
N ILE A 191 14.18 -0.99 22.49
CA ILE A 191 15.63 -1.13 22.29
C ILE A 191 16.35 -0.06 23.11
N SER A 192 17.26 -0.51 23.98
CA SER A 192 18.13 0.37 24.77
C SER A 192 19.15 1.08 23.89
N ASP A 193 19.48 2.32 24.22
CA ASP A 193 20.58 3.08 23.57
C ASP A 193 21.96 2.41 23.71
N LYS A 194 22.09 1.41 24.60
CA LYS A 194 23.31 0.62 24.82
C LYS A 194 23.34 -0.70 24.04
N GLU A 195 22.29 -1.02 23.28
CA GLU A 195 22.24 -2.25 22.49
C GLU A 195 23.26 -2.21 21.35
N MET A 196 24.06 -3.27 21.21
CA MET A 196 25.15 -3.39 20.24
C MET A 196 25.22 -4.79 19.63
N SER A 197 24.10 -5.51 19.57
CA SER A 197 24.06 -6.85 19.00
C SER A 197 24.11 -6.83 17.47
N ILE A 198 25.24 -7.32 16.93
CA ILE A 198 25.39 -7.59 15.49
C ILE A 198 24.38 -8.64 15.02
N GLN A 199 24.02 -9.60 15.87
CA GLN A 199 23.03 -10.64 15.54
C GLN A 199 21.65 -10.01 15.28
N ILE A 200 21.23 -9.03 16.09
CA ILE A 200 19.96 -8.32 15.87
C ILE A 200 20.01 -7.55 14.55
N ILE A 201 21.13 -6.89 14.23
CA ILE A 201 21.31 -6.22 12.93
C ILE A 201 21.15 -7.24 11.79
N SER A 202 21.84 -8.37 11.84
CA SER A 202 21.77 -9.40 10.79
C SER A 202 20.35 -9.94 10.60
N ILE A 203 19.63 -10.24 11.69
CA ILE A 203 18.23 -10.69 11.63
C ILE A 203 17.35 -9.60 11.01
N THR A 204 17.53 -8.34 11.41
CA THR A 204 16.75 -7.21 10.93
C THR A 204 16.97 -6.95 9.43
N VAL A 205 18.21 -7.11 8.97
CA VAL A 205 18.59 -7.03 7.55
C VAL A 205 17.93 -8.15 6.75
N ASP A 206 17.94 -9.38 7.24
CA ASP A 206 17.26 -10.48 6.54
C ASP A 206 15.74 -10.27 6.43
N ILE A 207 15.11 -9.76 7.50
CA ILE A 207 13.69 -9.40 7.47
C ILE A 207 13.43 -8.34 6.39
N MET A 208 14.21 -7.25 6.33
CA MET A 208 13.94 -6.17 5.37
C MET A 208 14.13 -6.56 3.91
N LEU A 209 15.03 -7.52 3.62
CA LEU A 209 15.25 -8.04 2.25
C LEU A 209 14.01 -8.75 1.72
N HIS A 210 13.37 -9.56 2.56
CA HIS A 210 12.20 -10.35 2.17
C HIS A 210 10.87 -9.59 2.40
N ASN A 211 10.92 -8.48 3.15
CA ASN A 211 9.73 -7.71 3.53
C ASN A 211 9.91 -6.21 3.25
N PRO A 212 9.79 -5.75 2.00
CA PRO A 212 9.93 -4.33 1.66
C PRO A 212 9.06 -3.37 2.49
N LYS A 213 7.90 -3.80 2.98
CA LYS A 213 7.04 -2.97 3.86
C LYS A 213 7.66 -2.68 5.23
N SER A 214 8.61 -3.50 5.72
CA SER A 214 9.28 -3.30 7.00
C SER A 214 10.59 -2.52 6.88
N ILE A 215 11.07 -2.22 5.68
CA ILE A 215 12.30 -1.43 5.45
C ILE A 215 12.40 -0.20 6.36
N PRO A 216 11.37 0.68 6.47
CA PRO A 216 11.46 1.87 7.31
C PRO A 216 11.81 1.55 8.76
N VAL A 217 11.02 0.65 9.38
CA VAL A 217 11.21 0.28 10.79
C VAL A 217 12.52 -0.49 11.01
N CYS A 218 12.92 -1.34 10.06
CA CYS A 218 14.20 -2.02 10.09
C CYS A 218 15.37 -1.03 10.07
N CYS A 219 15.34 -0.02 9.21
CA CYS A 219 16.37 1.03 9.18
C CYS A 219 16.40 1.84 10.50
N SER A 220 15.24 2.08 11.13
CA SER A 220 15.22 2.71 12.46
C SER A 220 15.89 1.86 13.53
N ILE A 221 15.55 0.57 13.60
CA ILE A 221 16.20 -0.39 14.51
C ILE A 221 17.72 -0.42 14.29
N ILE A 222 18.15 -0.60 13.04
CA ILE A 222 19.57 -0.66 12.68
C ILE A 222 20.27 0.65 13.06
N SER A 223 19.68 1.81 12.78
CA SER A 223 20.26 3.12 13.13
C SER A 223 20.51 3.30 14.63
N LYS A 224 19.61 2.80 15.48
CA LYS A 224 19.75 2.85 16.94
C LYS A 224 20.91 1.99 17.43
N ILE A 225 21.01 0.76 16.93
CA ILE A 225 22.06 -0.19 17.32
C ILE A 225 23.42 0.25 16.77
N LEU A 226 23.47 0.76 15.52
CA LEU A 226 24.70 1.26 14.89
C LEU A 226 25.34 2.41 15.67
N LYS A 227 24.55 3.25 16.32
CA LYS A 227 25.02 4.38 17.15
C LYS A 227 25.97 3.94 18.27
N GLY A 228 25.82 2.70 18.77
CA GLY A 228 26.65 2.19 19.87
C GLY A 228 28.07 1.81 19.46
N PHE A 229 28.33 1.60 18.17
CA PHE A 229 29.64 1.15 17.67
C PHE A 229 30.60 2.31 17.38
N ASP A 230 31.90 2.01 17.38
CA ASP A 230 32.93 2.90 16.88
C ASP A 230 32.82 3.08 15.35
N ASP A 231 33.49 4.12 14.84
CA ASP A 231 33.43 4.51 13.43
C ASP A 231 33.87 3.42 12.45
N ASP A 232 34.90 2.64 12.80
CA ASP A 232 35.45 1.60 11.92
C ASP A 232 34.51 0.40 11.85
N THR A 233 34.00 -0.04 13.01
CA THR A 233 33.01 -1.12 13.09
C THR A 233 31.70 -0.72 12.41
N MET A 234 31.20 0.49 12.64
CA MET A 234 30.00 1.02 11.99
C MET A 234 30.16 1.04 10.47
N ARG A 235 31.32 1.49 9.95
CA ARG A 235 31.61 1.50 8.51
C ARG A 235 31.63 0.09 7.94
N SER A 236 32.28 -0.86 8.64
CA SER A 236 32.33 -2.26 8.23
C SER A 236 30.93 -2.90 8.15
N ILE A 237 30.08 -2.69 9.17
CA ILE A 237 28.71 -3.21 9.20
C ILE A 237 27.87 -2.55 8.09
N SER A 238 27.93 -1.22 7.96
CA SER A 238 27.18 -0.47 6.94
C SER A 238 27.56 -0.91 5.52
N GLY A 239 28.84 -1.19 5.28
CA GLY A 239 29.33 -1.76 4.03
C GLY A 239 28.70 -3.12 3.70
N LYS A 240 28.61 -4.03 4.67
CA LYS A 240 27.97 -5.34 4.48
C LYS A 240 26.47 -5.21 4.19
N ILE A 241 25.77 -4.34 4.92
CA ILE A 241 24.35 -4.05 4.67
C ILE A 241 24.16 -3.49 3.26
N TYR A 242 25.04 -2.58 2.85
CA TYR A 242 24.97 -1.93 1.54
C TYR A 242 25.10 -2.96 0.41
N GLN A 243 26.13 -3.81 0.46
CA GLN A 243 26.33 -4.85 -0.55
C GLN A 243 25.12 -5.77 -0.64
N CYS A 244 24.63 -6.23 0.53
CA CYS A 244 23.47 -7.11 0.60
C CYS A 244 22.21 -6.50 -0.03
N LEU A 245 21.97 -5.21 0.16
CA LEU A 245 20.82 -4.51 -0.43
C LEU A 245 21.01 -4.24 -1.93
N MET A 246 22.23 -3.91 -2.38
CA MET A 246 22.48 -3.57 -3.78
C MET A 246 22.40 -4.78 -4.70
N ASP A 247 22.68 -5.98 -4.18
CA ASP A 247 22.53 -7.23 -4.91
C ASP A 247 21.06 -7.63 -5.17
N THR A 248 20.10 -6.98 -4.49
CA THR A 248 18.68 -7.26 -4.69
C THR A 248 18.06 -6.42 -5.80
N SER A 249 17.24 -7.07 -6.64
CA SER A 249 16.41 -6.36 -7.61
C SER A 249 15.39 -5.46 -6.91
N ASN A 250 15.05 -4.31 -7.51
CA ASN A 250 14.06 -3.36 -6.99
C ASN A 250 14.41 -2.76 -5.60
N SER A 251 15.70 -2.59 -5.31
CA SER A 251 16.20 -2.06 -4.04
C SER A 251 16.00 -0.55 -3.83
N GLY A 252 15.38 0.17 -4.78
CA GLY A 252 15.24 1.63 -4.74
C GLY A 252 14.63 2.18 -3.44
N PHE A 253 13.59 1.55 -2.91
CA PHE A 253 13.00 1.97 -1.63
C PHE A 253 13.95 1.74 -0.44
N ALA A 254 14.73 0.64 -0.45
CA ALA A 254 15.75 0.38 0.56
C ALA A 254 16.90 1.39 0.45
N GLN A 255 17.31 1.77 -0.76
CA GLN A 255 18.35 2.78 -0.98
C GLN A 255 17.98 4.13 -0.37
N ILE A 256 16.72 4.56 -0.49
CA ILE A 256 16.23 5.80 0.10
C ILE A 256 16.36 5.77 1.63
N TRP A 257 15.89 4.69 2.26
CA TRP A 257 15.97 4.55 3.72
C TRP A 257 17.39 4.36 4.23
N MET A 258 18.23 3.68 3.47
CA MET A 258 19.64 3.52 3.79
C MET A 258 20.39 4.86 3.68
N GLN A 259 20.12 5.65 2.65
CA GLN A 259 20.68 7.01 2.54
C GLN A 259 20.23 7.89 3.72
N ARG A 260 18.97 7.79 4.14
CA ARG A 260 18.46 8.49 5.34
C ARG A 260 19.18 8.03 6.62
N MET A 261 19.43 6.73 6.77
CA MET A 261 20.10 6.12 7.93
C MET A 261 21.59 6.49 8.01
N LEU A 262 22.24 6.66 6.86
CA LEU A 262 23.69 6.88 6.75
C LEU A 262 24.05 8.30 6.30
N GLU A 263 23.24 9.29 6.69
CA GLU A 263 23.38 10.66 6.19
C GLU A 263 24.80 11.22 6.37
N ARG A 264 25.38 11.14 7.59
CA ARG A 264 26.75 11.62 7.83
C ARG A 264 27.84 10.89 7.04
N ARG A 265 27.53 9.72 6.47
CA ARG A 265 28.47 8.88 5.70
C ARG A 265 27.97 8.64 4.28
N ARG A 266 27.06 9.46 3.77
CA ARG A 266 26.48 9.25 2.43
C ARG A 266 27.51 9.26 1.30
N SER A 267 28.66 9.91 1.51
CA SER A 267 29.77 9.94 0.55
C SER A 267 30.45 8.58 0.37
N ASP A 268 30.34 7.70 1.36
CA ASP A 268 30.98 6.38 1.37
C ASP A 268 30.20 5.38 0.49
N PHE A 269 28.98 5.71 0.08
CA PHE A 269 28.05 4.83 -0.63
C PHE A 269 27.46 5.50 -1.88
N GLN A 270 27.24 4.73 -2.95
CA GLN A 270 26.67 5.25 -4.21
C GLN A 270 25.28 4.67 -4.47
N PHE A 271 24.24 5.44 -4.17
CA PHE A 271 22.86 5.04 -4.43
C PHE A 271 22.42 5.41 -5.85
N GLU A 272 21.87 4.45 -6.57
CA GLU A 272 21.43 4.59 -7.96
C GLU A 272 19.99 5.12 -8.10
N GLU A 273 19.19 4.99 -7.04
CA GLU A 273 17.81 5.45 -7.00
C GLU A 273 17.69 6.96 -7.29
N THR A 274 16.69 7.35 -8.08
CA THR A 274 16.60 8.73 -8.62
C THR A 274 16.46 9.76 -7.51
N LEU A 275 15.69 9.44 -6.46
CA LEU A 275 15.54 10.31 -5.28
C LEU A 275 16.88 10.47 -4.54
N CYS A 276 17.68 9.42 -4.43
CA CYS A 276 18.98 9.49 -3.77
C CYS A 276 19.96 10.39 -4.54
N LYS A 277 19.91 10.37 -5.88
CA LYS A 277 20.68 11.27 -6.75
C LYS A 277 20.28 12.74 -6.55
N ILE A 278 18.98 13.02 -6.38
CA ILE A 278 18.49 14.37 -6.07
C ILE A 278 19.05 14.85 -4.73
N VAL A 279 19.07 13.99 -3.70
CA VAL A 279 19.64 14.31 -2.37
C VAL A 279 21.14 14.63 -2.47
N ARG A 280 21.88 13.94 -3.35
CA ARG A 280 23.30 14.26 -3.63
C ARG A 280 23.50 15.60 -4.35
N GLY A 281 22.45 16.17 -4.93
CA GLY A 281 22.50 17.39 -5.73
C GLY A 281 22.67 17.15 -7.24
N ASP A 282 22.52 15.92 -7.70
CA ASP A 282 22.58 15.61 -9.13
C ASP A 282 21.43 16.29 -9.88
N ASN A 283 21.70 16.69 -11.13
CA ASN A 283 20.67 17.26 -12.00
C ASN A 283 19.87 16.14 -12.69
N THR A 284 19.05 15.42 -11.93
CA THR A 284 18.15 14.37 -12.44
C THR A 284 16.69 14.83 -12.44
N ASN A 285 15.92 14.32 -13.40
CA ASN A 285 14.48 14.59 -13.46
C ASN A 285 13.73 13.32 -13.05
N MET A 286 12.97 13.40 -11.96
CA MET A 286 12.18 12.27 -11.46
C MET A 286 11.00 11.97 -12.38
N TRP A 287 10.44 13.00 -13.01
CA TRP A 287 9.20 12.90 -13.77
C TRP A 287 9.45 12.98 -15.26
N ASN A 288 8.86 12.07 -16.03
CA ASN A 288 8.75 12.28 -17.47
C ASN A 288 7.73 13.41 -17.75
N SER A 289 8.24 14.64 -17.77
CA SER A 289 7.48 15.89 -17.92
C SER A 289 7.68 16.54 -19.30
N THR A 290 8.20 15.77 -20.26
CA THR A 290 8.49 16.23 -21.63
C THR A 290 7.25 16.73 -22.36
N TRP A 291 6.10 16.08 -22.12
CA TRP A 291 4.80 16.40 -22.72
C TRP A 291 4.15 17.68 -22.19
N ILE A 292 4.63 18.24 -21.08
CA ILE A 292 4.07 19.48 -20.52
C ILE A 292 4.62 20.66 -21.31
N SER A 293 3.77 21.39 -22.03
CA SER A 293 4.21 22.54 -22.84
C SER A 293 4.45 23.81 -22.01
N ARG A 294 3.62 24.05 -20.99
CA ARG A 294 3.66 25.30 -20.20
C ARG A 294 4.73 25.25 -19.12
N ARG A 295 5.67 26.20 -19.16
CA ARG A 295 6.76 26.36 -18.18
C ARG A 295 6.26 26.48 -16.73
N VAL A 296 5.10 27.10 -16.51
CA VAL A 296 4.50 27.27 -15.18
C VAL A 296 4.25 25.92 -14.51
N PHE A 297 3.77 24.92 -15.24
CA PHE A 297 3.55 23.59 -14.70
C PHE A 297 4.87 22.85 -14.46
N LYS A 298 5.84 22.92 -15.40
CA LYS A 298 7.18 22.33 -15.19
C LYS A 298 7.85 22.82 -13.91
N ARG A 299 7.74 24.12 -13.61
CA ARG A 299 8.28 24.71 -12.38
C ARG A 299 7.59 24.21 -11.11
N LYS A 300 6.30 23.85 -11.18
CA LYS A 300 5.56 23.30 -10.04
C LYS A 300 5.91 21.85 -9.72
N ILE A 301 6.26 21.06 -10.74
CA ILE A 301 6.64 19.65 -10.58
C ILE A 301 8.16 19.43 -10.56
N ASP A 302 8.94 20.49 -10.39
CA ASP A 302 10.40 20.41 -10.35
C ASP A 302 10.84 19.49 -9.21
N SER A 303 11.53 18.40 -9.56
CA SER A 303 11.96 17.38 -8.62
C SER A 303 12.90 17.92 -7.54
N LYS A 304 13.62 19.02 -7.81
CA LYS A 304 14.50 19.67 -6.82
C LYS A 304 13.74 20.26 -5.63
N ARG A 305 12.42 20.48 -5.76
CA ARG A 305 11.57 21.01 -4.69
C ARG A 305 10.99 19.93 -3.77
N ILE A 306 11.19 18.66 -4.11
CA ILE A 306 10.68 17.52 -3.32
C ILE A 306 11.51 17.34 -2.05
N PHE A 307 12.79 17.74 -2.08
CA PHE A 307 13.74 17.53 -1.00
C PHE A 307 14.13 18.85 -0.33
N ASP A 308 14.05 18.88 0.99
CA ASP A 308 14.48 20.01 1.81
C ASP A 308 15.85 19.71 2.44
N ASN A 309 16.90 20.27 1.84
CA ASN A 309 18.28 20.13 2.30
C ASN A 309 18.48 20.65 3.74
N ASN A 310 17.82 21.75 4.11
CA ASN A 310 18.02 22.36 5.42
C ASN A 310 17.39 21.50 6.52
N LEU A 311 16.20 20.97 6.24
CA LEU A 311 15.55 20.01 7.13
C LEU A 311 16.41 18.76 7.31
N PHE A 312 16.92 18.21 6.21
CA PHE A 312 17.69 16.97 6.22
C PHE A 312 19.05 17.11 6.91
N ALA A 313 19.79 18.20 6.66
CA ALA A 313 21.08 18.46 7.31
C ALA A 313 20.97 18.63 8.84
N GLY A 314 19.78 18.98 9.35
CA GLY A 314 19.49 19.08 10.78
C GLY A 314 19.05 17.76 11.43
N MET A 315 18.95 16.66 10.68
CA MET A 315 18.52 15.36 11.20
C MET A 315 19.69 14.59 11.85
N ASP A 316 19.35 13.74 12.82
CA ASP A 316 20.29 12.77 13.40
C ASP A 316 20.37 11.52 12.52
N ASP A 317 21.50 10.80 12.57
CA ASP A 317 21.68 9.51 11.89
C ASP A 317 20.72 8.45 12.47
N VAL A 318 20.37 8.60 13.76
CA VAL A 318 19.32 7.80 14.38
C VAL A 318 17.95 8.22 13.85
N ILE A 319 17.29 7.30 13.17
CA ILE A 319 15.93 7.50 12.65
C ILE A 319 14.95 7.34 13.81
N LYS A 320 14.20 8.41 14.07
CA LYS A 320 13.23 8.45 15.18
C LYS A 320 12.01 7.60 14.86
N ASP A 321 11.39 7.03 15.89
CA ASP A 321 10.20 6.17 15.73
C ASP A 321 9.05 6.88 15.00
N LYS A 322 8.90 8.19 15.20
CA LYS A 322 7.91 9.03 14.52
C LYS A 322 8.13 9.19 13.01
N GLU A 323 9.34 8.96 12.51
CA GLU A 323 9.65 9.03 11.08
C GLU A 323 9.16 7.77 10.34
N VAL A 324 9.11 6.63 11.04
CA VAL A 324 8.75 5.33 10.47
C VAL A 324 7.35 4.87 10.85
N SER A 325 6.78 5.44 11.91
CA SER A 325 5.41 5.17 12.36
C SER A 325 4.41 6.00 11.56
N LEU A 326 3.95 5.46 10.43
CA LEU A 326 2.96 6.11 9.56
C LEU A 326 1.59 6.36 10.23
N PHE A 327 1.34 5.78 11.40
CA PHE A 327 0.15 6.00 12.22
C PHE A 327 0.53 6.21 13.68
N ILE A 328 0.58 7.47 14.14
CA ILE A 328 0.88 7.86 15.54
C ILE A 328 -0.24 7.42 16.52
N HIS A 329 -1.36 6.89 16.01
CA HIS A 329 -2.44 6.34 16.82
C HIS A 329 -2.70 4.88 16.46
N SER A 330 -2.05 3.97 17.18
CA SER A 330 -2.65 2.67 17.49
C SER A 330 -3.54 2.88 18.71
N LEU A 331 -4.83 2.52 18.57
CA LEU A 331 -5.78 2.37 19.68
C LEU A 331 -5.18 1.64 20.88
#